data_AF-A0A244EKE2-F1
#
_entry.id   AF-A0A244EKE2-F1
#
_cell.length_a   1.000
_cell.length_b   1.000
_cell.length_c   1.000
_cell.angle_alpha   90.00
_cell.angle_beta   90.00
_cell.angle_gamma   90.00
#
_symmetry.space_group_name_H-M   'P 1'
#
loop_
_entity.id
_entity.type
_entity.pdbx_description
1 polymer ?
#
loop_
_entity_poly.entity_id
_entity_poly.type
_entity_poly.pdbx_seq_one_letter_code
_entity_poly.pdbx_strand_id
1 'polypeptide(L)'
;MRLSESGGASIEERLERLRPALDQVRCEDARQHRTELRKRIVTGGAVHHVQQCMRCGSQVGSPEPRPPVEPKAFDQKLVARHQEVMREYGELLREKARADLASAGGGDPFDPTTARQDARQHMADSVDELLSRMSEIDGETAALQVFQQRISAVKKRRRDELAASTNRFASEVELSAWLKSHLQADFFLHEEVRGRHLAEDLGVRIDFVAYPKQHLIDAGFEAGPFGIEVKYIDPMNGFSRKASRAFWQTVTYTDSEFYVGAEAVRLNFAMLFTNLGFDAEYKLLASDDVEQWHAFVNLAHHSRVARLEVKGTKARLEQWTIMFSSNAYFYRKAEFRTGEVKYWRPNTNALRKIQRVGNF
;
A
#
# COMPACT_ATOMS: atom_id res chain seq x y z
N MET A 1 -18.80 -21.22 48.65
CA MET A 1 -20.17 -21.00 48.14
C MET A 1 -20.67 -19.64 48.62
N ARG A 2 -20.45 -18.59 47.83
CA ARG A 2 -21.10 -17.27 47.96
C ARG A 2 -21.22 -16.75 46.53
N LEU A 3 -22.33 -17.08 45.87
CA LEU A 3 -22.74 -16.42 44.64
C LEU A 3 -23.33 -15.08 45.07
N SER A 4 -22.61 -14.01 44.79
CA SER A 4 -23.18 -12.67 44.83
C SER A 4 -24.19 -12.58 43.69
N GLU A 5 -25.47 -12.75 44.00
CA GLU A 5 -26.58 -12.33 43.17
C GLU A 5 -26.59 -10.79 43.12
N SER A 6 -25.68 -10.20 42.33
CA SER A 6 -25.92 -8.86 41.83
C SER A 6 -27.01 -8.98 40.78
N GLY A 7 -28.24 -8.59 41.14
CA GLY A 7 -29.42 -8.53 40.27
C GLY A 7 -29.26 -7.52 39.14
N GLY A 8 -28.32 -7.79 38.22
CA GLY A 8 -28.22 -7.12 36.94
C GLY A 8 -29.40 -7.56 36.08
N ALA A 9 -30.02 -6.59 35.40
CA ALA A 9 -31.07 -6.88 34.43
C ALA A 9 -30.55 -7.87 33.37
N SER A 10 -31.39 -8.82 32.98
CA SER A 10 -31.03 -9.80 31.93
C SER A 10 -30.72 -9.09 30.60
N ILE A 11 -30.03 -9.78 29.68
CA ILE A 11 -29.71 -9.22 28.37
C ILE A 11 -31.01 -8.86 27.62
N GLU A 12 -32.04 -9.69 27.75
CA GLU A 12 -33.39 -9.45 27.22
C GLU A 12 -34.04 -8.20 27.82
N GLU A 13 -33.95 -8.01 29.15
CA GLU A 13 -34.48 -6.82 29.81
C GLU A 13 -33.75 -5.54 29.38
N ARG A 14 -32.43 -5.62 29.18
CA ARG A 14 -31.61 -4.50 28.68
C ARG A 14 -31.95 -4.16 27.23
N LEU A 15 -32.15 -5.17 26.38
CA LEU A 15 -32.60 -4.98 25.00
C LEU A 15 -34.00 -4.34 24.95
N GLU A 16 -34.93 -4.78 25.80
CA GLU A 16 -36.28 -4.20 25.85
C GLU A 16 -36.26 -2.75 26.36
N ARG A 17 -35.39 -2.43 27.33
CA ARG A 17 -35.17 -1.03 27.77
C ARG A 17 -34.62 -0.14 26.67
N LEU A 18 -33.79 -0.68 25.78
CA LEU A 18 -33.18 0.07 24.67
C LEU A 18 -34.13 0.23 23.46
N ARG A 19 -35.18 -0.60 23.35
CA ARG A 19 -36.11 -0.61 22.21
C ARG A 19 -36.73 0.76 21.89
N PRO A 20 -37.25 1.55 22.86
CA PRO A 20 -37.80 2.87 22.55
C PRO A 20 -36.76 3.83 21.94
N ALA A 21 -35.50 3.75 22.37
CA ALA A 21 -34.42 4.56 21.81
C ALA A 21 -34.03 4.08 20.39
N LEU A 22 -34.00 2.77 20.16
CA LEU A 22 -33.78 2.18 18.84
C LEU A 22 -34.86 2.60 17.84
N ASP A 23 -36.13 2.58 18.24
CA ASP A 23 -37.24 3.00 17.40
C ASP A 23 -37.13 4.50 17.02
N GLN A 24 -36.51 5.32 17.85
CA GLN A 24 -36.30 6.73 17.55
C GLN A 24 -35.15 6.99 16.58
N VAL A 25 -34.19 6.06 16.45
CA VAL A 25 -32.98 6.28 15.64
C VAL A 25 -32.86 5.36 14.43
N ARG A 26 -33.53 4.21 14.40
CA ARG A 26 -33.38 3.23 13.32
C ARG A 26 -34.32 3.52 12.16
N CYS A 27 -33.79 3.50 10.94
CA CYS A 27 -34.60 3.42 9.71
C CYS A 27 -34.38 2.03 9.12
N GLU A 28 -35.44 1.25 8.95
CA GLU A 28 -35.33 -0.12 8.43
C GLU A 28 -35.33 -0.17 6.90
N ASP A 29 -35.92 0.84 6.26
CA ASP A 29 -35.99 0.96 4.82
C ASP A 29 -35.77 2.41 4.38
N ALA A 30 -35.54 2.59 3.08
CA ALA A 30 -35.30 3.90 2.48
C ALA A 30 -36.52 4.85 2.55
N ARG A 31 -37.74 4.31 2.72
CA ARG A 31 -39.01 5.07 2.77
C ARG A 31 -39.25 5.68 4.14
N GLN A 32 -38.60 5.16 5.19
CA GLN A 32 -38.67 5.68 6.55
C GLN A 32 -37.79 6.93 6.78
N HIS A 33 -36.91 7.27 5.83
CA HIS A 33 -36.10 8.47 5.93
C HIS A 33 -36.96 9.72 5.75
N ARG A 34 -37.25 10.41 6.86
CA ARG A 34 -37.78 11.77 6.84
C ARG A 34 -36.60 12.73 6.73
N THR A 35 -36.33 13.24 5.55
CA THR A 35 -35.14 14.07 5.29
C THR A 35 -35.45 15.56 5.33
N GLU A 36 -34.48 16.34 5.77
CA GLU A 36 -34.45 17.79 5.59
C GLU A 36 -33.13 18.18 4.91
N LEU A 37 -33.17 19.20 4.06
CA LEU A 37 -31.97 19.76 3.48
C LEU A 37 -31.16 20.49 4.56
N ARG A 38 -29.88 20.13 4.70
CA ARG A 38 -28.97 20.67 5.72
C ARG A 38 -27.61 21.06 5.13
N LYS A 39 -27.00 22.06 5.75
CA LYS A 39 -25.67 22.58 5.41
C LYS A 39 -24.60 21.85 6.23
N ARG A 40 -23.73 21.10 5.54
CA ARG A 40 -22.62 20.33 6.13
C ARG A 40 -21.29 20.90 5.66
N ILE A 41 -20.41 21.20 6.61
CA ILE A 41 -19.01 21.54 6.32
C ILE A 41 -18.22 20.24 6.33
N VAL A 42 -17.59 19.90 5.21
CA VAL A 42 -16.73 18.71 5.10
C VAL A 42 -15.27 19.07 5.37
N THR A 43 -14.43 18.04 5.56
CA THR A 43 -12.99 18.19 5.76
C THR A 43 -12.38 19.03 4.61
N GLY A 44 -11.64 20.08 4.97
CA GLY A 44 -11.13 21.06 3.99
C GLY A 44 -11.99 22.31 3.83
N GLY A 45 -13.07 22.46 4.61
CA GLY A 45 -13.88 23.68 4.67
C GLY A 45 -14.94 23.81 3.57
N ALA A 46 -15.03 22.85 2.64
CA ALA A 46 -16.05 22.86 1.62
C ALA A 46 -17.45 22.70 2.22
N VAL A 47 -18.41 23.44 1.67
CA VAL A 47 -19.80 23.47 2.13
C VAL A 47 -20.66 22.63 1.19
N HIS A 48 -21.26 21.56 1.70
CA HIS A 48 -22.20 20.70 0.98
C HIS A 48 -23.62 20.93 1.50
N HIS A 49 -24.60 20.94 0.60
CA HIS A 49 -26.01 20.86 0.95
C HIS A 49 -26.47 19.42 0.78
N VAL A 50 -26.98 18.80 1.83
CA VAL A 50 -27.27 17.36 1.84
C VAL A 50 -28.61 17.09 2.50
N GLN A 51 -29.34 16.07 2.03
CA GLN A 51 -30.53 15.58 2.69
C GLN A 51 -30.11 14.78 3.93
N GLN A 52 -30.40 15.31 5.12
CA GLN A 52 -30.16 14.61 6.39
C GLN A 52 -31.45 13.97 6.88
N CYS A 53 -31.43 12.67 7.19
CA CYS A 53 -32.54 12.02 7.84
C CYS A 53 -32.69 12.54 9.29
N MET A 54 -33.87 13.05 9.63
CA MET A 54 -34.19 13.61 10.94
C MET A 54 -34.45 12.56 12.03
N ARG A 55 -34.42 11.26 11.67
CA ARG A 55 -34.55 10.14 12.59
C ARG A 55 -33.17 9.57 12.98
N CYS A 56 -32.41 9.10 11.99
CA CYS A 56 -31.10 8.45 12.20
C CYS A 56 -29.89 9.36 12.01
N GLY A 57 -30.06 10.58 11.53
CA GLY A 57 -28.97 11.53 11.28
C GLY A 57 -28.13 11.22 10.03
N SER A 58 -28.40 10.13 9.31
CA SER A 58 -27.66 9.77 8.11
C SER A 58 -27.87 10.78 6.98
N GLN A 59 -26.86 10.91 6.12
CA GLN A 59 -27.01 11.58 4.85
C GLN A 59 -27.68 10.62 3.85
N VAL A 60 -28.72 11.09 3.16
CA VAL A 60 -29.42 10.35 2.12
C VAL A 60 -29.11 10.99 0.78
N GLY A 61 -28.62 10.19 -0.17
CA GLY A 61 -28.31 10.67 -1.52
C GLY A 61 -27.06 11.55 -1.64
N SER A 62 -26.92 12.13 -2.83
CA SER A 62 -25.80 12.98 -3.23
C SER A 62 -25.98 14.43 -2.77
N PRO A 63 -24.90 15.21 -2.62
CA PRO A 63 -24.99 16.64 -2.36
C PRO A 63 -25.80 17.36 -3.44
N GLU A 64 -26.65 18.30 -3.01
CA GLU A 64 -27.48 19.11 -3.90
C GLU A 64 -26.77 20.42 -4.28
N PRO A 65 -27.01 20.93 -5.51
CA PRO A 65 -26.57 22.26 -5.92
C PRO A 65 -27.23 23.34 -5.04
N ARG A 66 -26.65 24.55 -5.06
CA ARG A 66 -27.00 25.66 -4.16
C ARG A 66 -28.54 25.86 -4.06
N PRO A 67 -29.14 25.60 -2.89
CA PRO A 67 -30.59 25.68 -2.74
C PRO A 67 -31.08 27.14 -2.71
N PRO A 68 -32.36 27.37 -3.06
CA PRO A 68 -32.94 28.72 -3.09
C PRO A 68 -33.15 29.33 -1.69
N VAL A 69 -33.16 28.50 -0.64
CA VAL A 69 -33.32 28.91 0.76
C VAL A 69 -32.12 28.41 1.55
N GLU A 70 -31.55 29.25 2.42
CA GLU A 70 -30.40 28.89 3.27
C GLU A 70 -30.77 27.73 4.20
N PRO A 71 -30.14 26.54 4.07
CA PRO A 71 -30.49 25.39 4.89
C PRO A 71 -29.95 25.52 6.32
N LYS A 72 -30.62 24.86 7.27
CA LYS A 72 -30.14 24.75 8.65
C LYS A 72 -28.82 23.97 8.70
N ALA A 73 -28.03 24.20 9.76
CA ALA A 73 -26.82 23.42 10.01
C ALA A 73 -27.12 21.92 10.15
N PHE A 74 -26.20 21.09 9.66
CA PHE A 74 -26.23 19.63 9.82
C PHE A 74 -26.24 19.25 11.29
N ASP A 75 -27.21 18.42 11.68
CA ASP A 75 -27.42 18.06 13.08
C ASP A 75 -26.46 16.95 13.51
N GLN A 76 -25.33 17.35 14.08
CA GLN A 76 -24.33 16.43 14.62
C GLN A 76 -24.81 15.69 15.88
N LYS A 77 -25.75 16.28 16.63
CA LYS A 77 -26.28 15.65 17.85
C LYS A 77 -27.12 14.42 17.49
N LEU A 78 -27.88 14.51 16.40
CA LEU A 78 -28.67 13.40 15.88
C LEU A 78 -27.78 12.23 15.46
N VAL A 79 -26.65 12.51 14.79
CA VAL A 79 -25.66 11.49 14.42
C VAL A 79 -25.03 10.84 15.65
N ALA A 80 -24.59 11.65 16.61
CA ALA A 80 -23.99 11.16 17.85
C ALA A 80 -24.96 10.24 18.62
N ARG A 81 -26.23 10.65 18.77
CA ARG A 81 -27.27 9.85 19.42
C ARG A 81 -27.50 8.51 18.71
N HIS A 82 -27.59 8.52 17.38
CA HIS A 82 -27.72 7.27 16.61
C HIS A 82 -26.51 6.35 16.83
N GLN A 83 -25.29 6.89 16.77
CA GLN A 83 -24.07 6.11 16.97
C GLN A 83 -24.01 5.49 18.37
N GLU A 84 -24.41 6.24 19.40
CA GLU A 84 -24.45 5.76 20.78
C GLU A 84 -25.42 4.59 20.96
N VAL A 85 -26.68 4.77 20.53
CA VAL A 85 -27.72 3.73 20.66
C VAL A 85 -27.36 2.48 19.84
N MET A 86 -26.84 2.64 18.62
CA MET A 86 -26.44 1.51 17.78
C MET A 86 -25.21 0.78 18.31
N ARG A 87 -24.28 1.48 18.97
CA ARG A 87 -23.14 0.87 19.65
C ARG A 87 -23.62 0.01 20.82
N GLU A 88 -24.45 0.57 21.69
CA GLU A 88 -25.00 -0.16 22.85
C GLU A 88 -25.81 -1.39 22.41
N TYR A 89 -26.67 -1.23 21.39
CA TYR A 89 -27.42 -2.35 20.82
C TYR A 89 -26.49 -3.43 20.24
N GLY A 90 -25.45 -3.04 19.51
CA GLY A 90 -24.46 -3.97 18.98
C GLY A 90 -23.68 -4.72 20.06
N GLU A 91 -23.37 -4.07 21.19
CA GLU A 91 -22.75 -4.70 22.35
C GLU A 91 -23.68 -5.72 23.01
N LEU A 92 -24.95 -5.36 23.22
CA LEU A 92 -25.95 -6.28 23.77
C LEU A 92 -26.18 -7.51 22.88
N LEU A 93 -26.22 -7.34 21.56
CA LEU A 93 -26.34 -8.46 20.63
C LEU A 93 -25.13 -9.40 20.67
N ARG A 94 -23.91 -8.86 20.82
CA ARG A 94 -22.70 -9.69 20.99
C ARG A 94 -22.73 -10.43 22.32
N GLU A 95 -23.14 -9.74 23.40
CA GLU A 95 -23.29 -10.35 24.72
C GLU A 95 -24.31 -11.51 24.67
N LYS A 96 -25.45 -11.30 24.01
CA LYS A 96 -26.46 -12.34 23.80
C LYS A 96 -25.90 -13.53 23.03
N ALA A 97 -25.24 -13.28 21.89
CA ALA A 97 -24.66 -14.34 21.08
C ALA A 97 -23.61 -15.16 21.85
N ARG A 98 -22.77 -14.50 22.66
CA ARG A 98 -21.81 -15.20 23.54
C ARG A 98 -22.51 -16.07 24.59
N ALA A 99 -23.57 -15.56 25.21
CA ALA A 99 -24.34 -16.32 26.20
C ALA A 99 -25.01 -17.56 25.56
N ASP A 100 -25.63 -17.39 24.40
CA ASP A 100 -26.27 -18.48 23.64
C ASP A 100 -25.25 -19.56 23.27
N LEU A 101 -24.02 -19.19 22.88
CA LEU A 101 -22.98 -20.13 22.48
C LEU A 101 -22.27 -20.81 23.63
N ALA A 102 -22.03 -20.10 24.73
CA ALA A 102 -21.53 -20.71 25.97
C ALA A 102 -22.51 -21.80 26.47
N SER A 103 -23.82 -21.57 26.33
CA SER A 103 -24.83 -22.57 26.67
C SER A 103 -24.82 -23.81 25.76
N ALA A 104 -24.34 -23.65 24.51
CA ALA A 104 -24.20 -24.72 23.52
C ALA A 104 -22.81 -25.41 23.55
N GLY A 105 -21.91 -25.01 24.46
CA GLY A 105 -20.54 -25.55 24.55
C GLY A 105 -19.59 -25.09 23.44
N GLY A 106 -19.94 -24.03 22.70
CA GLY A 106 -19.09 -23.45 21.65
C GLY A 106 -18.20 -22.32 22.17
N GLY A 107 -16.98 -22.18 21.61
CA GLY A 107 -16.14 -20.98 21.81
C GLY A 107 -16.71 -19.74 21.12
N ASP A 108 -16.21 -18.54 21.44
CA ASP A 108 -16.66 -17.27 20.85
C ASP A 108 -16.36 -17.24 19.33
N PRO A 109 -17.36 -17.31 18.42
CA PRO A 109 -17.17 -17.32 16.98
C PRO A 109 -16.82 -15.93 16.45
N PHE A 110 -16.94 -14.90 17.29
CA PHE A 110 -16.52 -13.54 17.01
C PHE A 110 -15.13 -13.24 17.57
N ASP A 111 -14.43 -14.23 18.12
CA ASP A 111 -12.98 -14.17 18.31
C ASP A 111 -12.26 -14.83 17.12
N PRO A 112 -11.99 -14.07 16.03
CA PRO A 112 -11.23 -14.59 14.90
C PRO A 112 -9.80 -14.96 15.26
N THR A 113 -9.32 -14.68 16.48
CA THR A 113 -7.99 -15.06 16.93
C THR A 113 -7.96 -16.48 17.48
N THR A 114 -8.94 -16.89 18.31
CA THR A 114 -8.98 -18.24 18.90
C THR A 114 -9.16 -19.32 17.83
N ALA A 115 -10.16 -19.20 16.96
CA ALA A 115 -10.39 -20.19 15.90
C ALA A 115 -9.21 -20.33 14.91
N ARG A 116 -8.51 -19.21 14.64
CA ARG A 116 -7.29 -19.24 13.82
C ARG A 116 -6.11 -19.83 14.57
N GLN A 117 -6.03 -19.61 15.88
CA GLN A 117 -4.99 -20.14 16.74
C GLN A 117 -5.16 -21.66 16.89
N ASP A 118 -6.38 -22.15 17.12
CA ASP A 118 -6.68 -23.58 17.19
C ASP A 118 -6.37 -24.28 15.87
N ALA A 119 -6.76 -23.68 14.73
CA ALA A 119 -6.42 -24.22 13.42
C ALA A 119 -4.90 -24.24 13.17
N ARG A 120 -4.16 -23.23 13.64
CA ARG A 120 -2.70 -23.19 13.54
C ARG A 120 -2.05 -24.25 14.43
N GLN A 121 -2.56 -24.44 15.65
CA GLN A 121 -2.05 -25.45 16.58
C GLN A 121 -2.28 -26.85 16.00
N HIS A 122 -3.49 -27.14 15.54
CA HIS A 122 -3.80 -28.41 14.88
C HIS A 122 -2.89 -28.68 13.66
N MET A 123 -2.60 -27.65 12.85
CA MET A 123 -1.65 -27.79 11.74
C MET A 123 -0.23 -28.07 12.21
N ALA A 124 0.23 -27.42 13.29
CA ALA A 124 1.54 -27.69 13.88
C ALA A 124 1.63 -29.12 14.40
N ASP A 125 0.65 -29.56 15.19
CA ASP A 125 0.59 -30.91 15.75
C ASP A 125 0.59 -31.97 14.64
N SER A 126 -0.15 -31.74 13.55
CA SER A 126 -0.20 -32.64 12.39
C SER A 126 1.15 -32.74 11.67
N VAL A 127 1.91 -31.63 11.59
CA VAL A 127 3.25 -31.61 11.00
C VAL A 127 4.24 -32.34 11.89
N ASP A 128 4.18 -32.13 13.20
CA ASP A 128 5.05 -32.78 14.18
C ASP A 128 4.83 -34.30 14.23
N GLU A 129 3.57 -34.75 14.15
CA GLU A 129 3.24 -36.18 14.03
C GLU A 129 3.83 -36.78 12.75
N LEU A 130 3.67 -36.10 11.62
CA LEU A 130 4.17 -36.58 10.33
C LEU A 130 5.71 -36.63 10.29
N LEU A 131 6.38 -35.62 10.85
CA LEU A 131 7.83 -35.59 11.00
C LEU A 131 8.32 -36.72 11.91
N SER A 132 7.64 -36.96 13.03
CA SER A 132 7.98 -38.06 13.95
C SER A 132 7.91 -39.41 13.25
N ARG A 133 6.81 -39.68 12.54
CA ARG A 133 6.62 -40.92 11.77
C ARG A 133 7.66 -41.11 10.66
N MET A 134 8.06 -40.04 9.99
CA MET A 134 9.11 -40.11 8.97
C MET A 134 10.49 -40.34 9.60
N SER A 135 10.75 -39.73 10.76
CA SER A 135 12.02 -39.84 11.47
C SER A 135 12.26 -41.25 12.02
N GLU A 136 11.18 -41.97 12.39
CA GLU A 136 11.26 -43.38 12.79
C GLU A 136 11.72 -44.32 11.66
N ILE A 137 11.44 -43.96 10.41
CA ILE A 137 11.75 -44.80 9.24
C ILE A 137 13.15 -44.51 8.71
N ASP A 138 13.45 -43.24 8.42
CA ASP A 138 14.66 -42.83 7.69
C ASP A 138 15.64 -41.97 8.52
N GLY A 139 15.30 -41.69 9.78
CA GLY A 139 16.03 -40.76 10.65
C GLY A 139 15.61 -39.30 10.47
N GLU A 140 15.82 -38.50 11.52
CA GLU A 140 15.37 -37.10 11.61
C GLU A 140 15.93 -36.20 10.49
N THR A 141 17.22 -36.34 10.16
CA THR A 141 17.86 -35.54 9.12
C THR A 141 17.23 -35.79 7.74
N ALA A 142 16.92 -37.03 7.41
CA ALA A 142 16.28 -37.38 6.13
C ALA A 142 14.84 -36.87 6.08
N ALA A 143 14.09 -37.00 7.18
CA ALA A 143 12.73 -36.49 7.29
C ALA A 143 12.67 -34.96 7.08
N LEU A 144 13.55 -34.21 7.75
CA LEU A 144 13.68 -32.76 7.56
C LEU A 144 14.02 -32.39 6.12
N GLN A 145 14.95 -33.11 5.48
CA GLN A 145 15.33 -32.85 4.10
C GLN A 145 14.16 -33.06 3.14
N VAL A 146 13.39 -34.15 3.30
CA VAL A 146 12.20 -34.40 2.47
C VAL A 146 11.15 -33.31 2.68
N PHE A 147 10.92 -32.88 3.93
CA PHE A 147 9.96 -31.82 4.24
C PHE A 147 10.35 -30.48 3.60
N GLN A 148 11.64 -30.09 3.72
CA GLN A 148 12.18 -28.90 3.07
C GLN A 148 12.04 -28.95 1.55
N GLN A 149 12.32 -30.11 0.93
CA GLN A 149 12.13 -30.30 -0.51
C GLN A 149 10.66 -30.14 -0.93
N ARG A 150 9.72 -30.69 -0.16
CA ARG A 150 8.28 -30.57 -0.45
C ARG A 150 7.79 -29.14 -0.30
N ILE A 151 8.18 -28.43 0.76
CA ILE A 151 7.87 -27.01 0.93
C ILE A 151 8.42 -26.20 -0.24
N SER A 152 9.69 -26.44 -0.61
CA SER A 152 10.34 -25.74 -1.71
C SER A 152 9.63 -26.01 -3.04
N ALA A 153 9.18 -27.24 -3.28
CA ALA A 153 8.41 -27.62 -4.46
C ALA A 153 7.03 -26.93 -4.51
N VAL A 154 6.32 -26.82 -3.38
CA VAL A 154 5.04 -26.09 -3.29
C VAL A 154 5.25 -24.59 -3.53
N LYS A 155 6.27 -23.99 -2.90
CA LYS A 155 6.64 -22.59 -3.12
C LYS A 155 6.96 -22.33 -4.59
N LYS A 156 7.78 -23.19 -5.21
CA LYS A 156 8.13 -23.11 -6.63
C LYS A 156 6.88 -23.19 -7.52
N ARG A 157 5.99 -24.17 -7.29
CA ARG A 157 4.76 -24.32 -8.08
C ARG A 157 3.87 -23.08 -8.01
N ARG A 158 3.61 -22.55 -6.81
CA ARG A 158 2.82 -21.32 -6.63
C ARG A 158 3.46 -20.14 -7.35
N ARG A 159 4.79 -20.05 -7.31
CA ARG A 159 5.55 -19.01 -8.00
C ARG A 159 5.44 -19.15 -9.53
N ASP A 160 5.55 -20.36 -10.05
CA ASP A 160 5.39 -20.66 -11.49
C ASP A 160 3.95 -20.35 -11.96
N GLU A 161 2.93 -20.71 -11.18
CA GLU A 161 1.53 -20.35 -11.42
C GLU A 161 1.32 -18.84 -11.43
N LEU A 162 1.88 -18.14 -10.44
CA LEU A 162 1.82 -16.67 -10.38
C LEU A 162 2.53 -16.04 -11.58
N ALA A 163 3.71 -16.55 -11.95
CA ALA A 163 4.47 -16.09 -13.11
C ALA A 163 3.69 -16.27 -14.41
N ALA A 164 3.01 -17.41 -14.59
CA ALA A 164 2.17 -17.70 -15.76
C ALA A 164 0.94 -16.78 -15.84
N SER A 165 0.37 -16.39 -14.70
CA SER A 165 -0.80 -15.49 -14.64
C SER A 165 -0.45 -13.99 -14.71
N THR A 166 0.83 -13.63 -14.58
CA THR A 166 1.27 -12.23 -14.52
C THR A 166 1.65 -11.73 -15.92
N ASN A 167 1.07 -10.61 -16.35
CA ASN A 167 1.49 -9.92 -17.59
C ASN A 167 2.80 -9.15 -17.36
N ARG A 168 3.92 -9.84 -17.59
CA ARG A 168 5.29 -9.37 -17.30
C ARG A 168 5.88 -8.51 -18.42
N PHE A 169 6.86 -7.69 -18.08
CA PHE A 169 7.81 -7.15 -19.05
C PHE A 169 8.71 -8.26 -19.61
N ALA A 170 9.04 -8.17 -20.89
CA ALA A 170 9.88 -9.14 -21.59
C ALA A 170 11.33 -8.67 -21.73
N SER A 171 11.60 -7.36 -21.64
CA SER A 171 12.93 -6.81 -21.90
C SER A 171 13.13 -5.41 -21.33
N GLU A 172 14.40 -4.96 -21.32
CA GLU A 172 14.79 -3.58 -21.00
C GLU A 172 14.18 -2.58 -22.00
N VAL A 173 14.15 -2.93 -23.30
CA VAL A 173 13.57 -2.10 -24.36
C VAL A 173 12.08 -1.82 -24.10
N GLU A 174 11.33 -2.85 -23.75
CA GLU A 174 9.91 -2.71 -23.45
C GLU A 174 9.68 -1.86 -22.19
N LEU A 175 10.50 -2.07 -21.15
CA LEU A 175 10.42 -1.32 -19.91
C LEU A 175 10.76 0.16 -20.12
N SER A 176 11.78 0.48 -20.92
CA SER A 176 12.14 1.85 -21.30
C SER A 176 11.05 2.54 -22.12
N ALA A 177 10.43 1.82 -23.07
CA ALA A 177 9.30 2.33 -23.83
C ALA A 177 8.07 2.61 -22.95
N TRP A 178 7.81 1.74 -21.97
CA TRP A 178 6.77 1.96 -20.98
C TRP A 178 7.06 3.20 -20.13
N LEU A 179 8.29 3.33 -19.62
CA LEU A 179 8.71 4.49 -18.83
C LEU A 179 8.48 5.78 -19.60
N LYS A 180 9.00 5.85 -20.84
CA LYS A 180 8.89 7.04 -21.68
C LYS A 180 7.43 7.41 -21.93
N SER A 181 6.60 6.46 -22.34
CA SER A 181 5.20 6.73 -22.67
C SER A 181 4.38 7.26 -21.47
N HIS A 182 4.72 6.85 -20.25
CA HIS A 182 3.97 7.23 -19.04
C HIS A 182 4.57 8.44 -18.30
N LEU A 183 5.90 8.61 -18.31
CA LEU A 183 6.57 9.70 -17.60
C LEU A 183 6.77 10.95 -18.46
N GLN A 184 6.71 10.87 -19.79
CA GLN A 184 6.84 12.05 -20.67
C GLN A 184 5.76 13.13 -20.43
N ALA A 185 4.62 12.76 -19.84
CA ALA A 185 3.59 13.73 -19.46
C ALA A 185 4.09 14.64 -18.33
N ASP A 186 4.92 14.10 -17.44
CA ASP A 186 5.38 14.70 -16.20
C ASP A 186 6.79 15.31 -16.29
N PHE A 187 7.63 14.74 -17.17
CA PHE A 187 9.04 15.09 -17.31
C PHE A 187 9.43 15.35 -18.76
N PHE A 188 10.42 16.21 -18.99
CA PHE A 188 11.19 16.23 -20.23
C PHE A 188 12.25 15.15 -20.14
N LEU A 189 12.24 14.19 -21.07
CA LEU A 189 13.12 13.02 -21.06
C LEU A 189 14.13 13.13 -22.21
N HIS A 190 15.42 13.14 -21.88
CA HIS A 190 16.53 13.04 -22.83
C HIS A 190 17.11 11.64 -22.76
N GLU A 191 17.22 10.95 -23.90
CA GLU A 191 17.62 9.54 -23.99
C GLU A 191 19.12 9.37 -24.23
N GLU A 192 19.70 8.27 -23.73
CA GLU A 192 21.07 7.81 -24.01
C GLU A 192 22.13 8.90 -23.80
N VAL A 193 21.99 9.65 -22.71
CA VAL A 193 22.77 10.88 -22.46
C VAL A 193 24.18 10.49 -22.06
N ARG A 194 25.16 11.02 -22.80
CA ARG A 194 26.58 10.83 -22.50
C ARG A 194 27.00 11.73 -21.36
N GLY A 195 27.99 11.27 -20.61
CA GLY A 195 28.54 11.99 -19.48
C GLY A 195 29.96 11.55 -19.16
N ARG A 196 30.44 12.04 -18.03
CA ARG A 196 31.78 11.78 -17.51
C ARG A 196 31.75 11.58 -16.01
N HIS A 197 32.36 10.49 -15.55
CA HIS A 197 32.54 10.23 -14.13
C HIS A 197 33.65 11.15 -13.60
N LEU A 198 33.34 12.00 -12.61
CA LEU A 198 34.23 13.11 -12.25
C LEU A 198 35.53 12.66 -11.57
N ALA A 199 35.49 11.58 -10.79
CA ALA A 199 36.65 11.13 -10.03
C ALA A 199 37.62 10.27 -10.87
N GLU A 200 37.09 9.52 -11.84
CA GLU A 200 37.87 8.58 -12.66
C GLU A 200 38.11 9.07 -14.08
N ASP A 201 37.50 10.20 -14.47
CA ASP A 201 37.53 10.78 -15.82
C ASP A 201 37.09 9.78 -16.91
N LEU A 202 36.21 8.85 -16.56
CA LEU A 202 35.69 7.83 -17.48
C LEU A 202 34.40 8.29 -18.17
N GLY A 203 34.27 7.96 -19.45
CA GLY A 203 33.03 8.17 -20.20
C GLY A 203 31.91 7.27 -19.67
N VAL A 204 30.76 7.87 -19.37
CA VAL A 204 29.55 7.16 -18.95
C VAL A 204 28.38 7.48 -19.87
N ARG A 205 27.35 6.62 -19.84
CA ARG A 205 26.08 6.85 -20.53
C ARG A 205 24.95 6.41 -19.61
N ILE A 206 23.90 7.20 -19.54
CA ILE A 206 22.69 6.92 -18.76
C ILE A 206 21.49 6.83 -19.69
N ASP A 207 20.55 5.93 -19.38
CA ASP A 207 19.39 5.69 -20.25
C ASP A 207 18.55 6.96 -20.41
N PHE A 208 18.28 7.69 -19.32
CA PHE A 208 17.60 8.99 -19.38
C PHE A 208 18.19 10.04 -18.44
N VAL A 209 18.18 11.30 -18.88
CA VAL A 209 18.18 12.46 -17.99
C VAL A 209 16.81 13.11 -18.06
N ALA A 210 16.18 13.29 -16.90
CA ALA A 210 14.83 13.80 -16.77
C ALA A 210 14.80 15.16 -16.08
N TYR A 211 14.00 16.08 -16.60
CA TYR A 211 13.70 17.38 -15.99
C TYR A 211 12.22 17.47 -15.63
N PRO A 212 11.85 17.89 -14.41
CA PRO A 212 10.46 18.05 -14.03
C PRO A 212 9.81 19.20 -14.81
N LYS A 213 8.58 19.00 -15.27
CA LYS A 213 7.76 20.08 -15.83
C LYS A 213 7.22 20.99 -14.73
N GLN A 214 6.75 22.17 -15.14
CA GLN A 214 6.30 23.22 -14.22
C GLN A 214 5.25 22.74 -13.21
N HIS A 215 4.27 21.94 -13.63
CA HIS A 215 3.22 21.45 -12.72
C HIS A 215 3.75 20.58 -11.57
N LEU A 216 4.88 19.89 -11.77
CA LEU A 216 5.54 19.13 -10.70
C LEU A 216 6.31 20.07 -9.76
N ILE A 217 6.99 21.07 -10.33
CA ILE A 217 7.74 22.08 -9.56
C ILE A 217 6.77 22.85 -8.66
N ASP A 218 5.62 23.27 -9.19
CA ASP A 218 4.55 23.94 -8.45
C ASP A 218 3.98 23.06 -7.34
N ALA A 219 3.93 21.74 -7.56
CA ALA A 219 3.55 20.74 -6.56
C ALA A 219 4.69 20.40 -5.57
N GLY A 220 5.83 21.08 -5.66
CA GLY A 220 6.95 20.98 -4.73
C GLY A 220 8.07 20.02 -5.15
N PHE A 221 8.09 19.51 -6.38
CA PHE A 221 9.21 18.74 -6.89
C PHE A 221 10.46 19.64 -7.05
N GLU A 222 11.64 19.13 -6.72
CA GLU A 222 12.90 19.87 -6.83
C GLU A 222 13.20 20.27 -8.29
N ALA A 223 13.36 21.57 -8.56
CA ALA A 223 13.66 22.08 -9.89
C ALA A 223 15.12 21.76 -10.27
N GLY A 224 15.32 20.64 -10.97
CA GLY A 224 16.63 20.26 -11.53
C GLY A 224 16.63 18.86 -12.14
N PRO A 225 17.70 18.49 -12.85
CA PRO A 225 17.79 17.20 -13.51
C PRO A 225 17.97 16.06 -12.53
N PHE A 226 17.46 14.89 -12.89
CA PHE A 226 17.83 13.63 -12.28
C PHE A 226 18.05 12.56 -13.35
N GLY A 227 18.87 11.57 -13.03
CA GLY A 227 19.16 10.47 -13.92
C GLY A 227 18.17 9.32 -13.74
N ILE A 228 17.90 8.56 -14.81
CA ILE A 228 17.13 7.31 -14.74
C ILE A 228 17.91 6.22 -15.44
N GLU A 229 18.22 5.15 -14.70
CA GLU A 229 18.72 3.88 -15.23
C GLU A 229 17.55 2.90 -15.30
N VAL A 230 17.39 2.22 -16.43
CA VAL A 230 16.33 1.23 -16.64
C VAL A 230 16.93 -0.17 -16.69
N LYS A 231 16.50 -1.04 -15.78
CA LYS A 231 16.94 -2.43 -15.76
C LYS A 231 15.80 -3.41 -15.63
N TYR A 232 15.73 -4.35 -16.57
CA TYR A 232 14.89 -5.52 -16.45
C TYR A 232 15.61 -6.57 -15.62
N ILE A 233 15.00 -7.05 -14.55
CA ILE A 233 15.55 -8.10 -13.69
C ILE A 233 14.58 -9.27 -13.77
N ASP A 234 15.03 -10.43 -14.25
CA ASP A 234 14.18 -11.62 -14.23
C ASP A 234 14.01 -12.04 -12.77
N PRO A 235 12.80 -11.92 -12.18
CA PRO A 235 12.61 -12.33 -10.79
C PRO A 235 12.88 -13.82 -10.65
N MET A 236 12.65 -14.64 -11.68
CA MET A 236 12.74 -16.09 -11.61
C MET A 236 14.17 -16.63 -11.65
N ASN A 237 15.12 -15.91 -12.25
CA ASN A 237 16.48 -16.41 -12.49
C ASN A 237 17.53 -15.28 -12.42
N GLY A 238 18.69 -15.56 -11.81
CA GLY A 238 19.86 -14.69 -11.90
C GLY A 238 19.70 -13.30 -11.27
N PHE A 239 18.78 -13.16 -10.30
CA PHE A 239 18.41 -11.90 -9.66
C PHE A 239 19.62 -11.14 -9.08
N SER A 240 20.36 -11.77 -8.17
CA SER A 240 21.34 -11.10 -7.29
C SER A 240 22.43 -10.33 -8.06
N ARG A 241 23.06 -10.97 -9.05
CA ARG A 241 24.15 -10.39 -9.84
C ARG A 241 23.68 -9.21 -10.68
N LYS A 242 22.51 -9.33 -11.31
CA LYS A 242 21.96 -8.27 -12.18
C LYS A 242 21.46 -7.09 -11.37
N ALA A 243 20.75 -7.34 -10.27
CA ALA A 243 20.29 -6.31 -9.34
C ALA A 243 21.46 -5.51 -8.76
N SER A 244 22.46 -6.20 -8.19
CA SER A 244 23.65 -5.55 -7.63
C SER A 244 24.36 -4.64 -8.63
N ARG A 245 24.62 -5.12 -9.86
CA ARG A 245 25.24 -4.32 -10.92
C ARG A 245 24.40 -3.10 -11.29
N ALA A 246 23.07 -3.25 -11.39
CA ALA A 246 22.18 -2.14 -11.73
C ALA A 246 22.21 -1.03 -10.67
N PHE A 247 22.21 -1.41 -9.38
CA PHE A 247 22.38 -0.44 -8.29
C PHE A 247 23.73 0.25 -8.36
N TRP A 248 24.83 -0.49 -8.49
CA TRP A 248 26.16 0.11 -8.56
C TRP A 248 26.33 1.05 -9.76
N GLN A 249 25.82 0.66 -10.92
CA GLN A 249 25.79 1.52 -12.11
C GLN A 249 24.97 2.80 -11.86
N THR A 250 23.83 2.70 -11.17
CA THR A 250 23.02 3.88 -10.84
C THR A 250 23.73 4.78 -9.82
N VAL A 251 24.47 4.21 -8.88
CA VAL A 251 25.29 4.95 -7.89
C VAL A 251 26.39 5.75 -8.60
N THR A 252 27.11 5.18 -9.57
CA THR A 252 28.19 5.92 -10.26
C THR A 252 27.69 7.18 -10.98
N TYR A 253 26.41 7.20 -11.40
CA TYR A 253 25.81 8.37 -12.03
C TYR A 253 25.65 9.56 -11.09
N THR A 254 25.53 9.34 -9.77
CA THR A 254 25.45 10.46 -8.82
C THR A 254 26.76 11.23 -8.68
N ASP A 255 27.87 10.59 -9.05
CA ASP A 255 29.20 11.19 -9.08
C ASP A 255 29.64 11.61 -10.50
N SER A 256 28.74 11.56 -11.47
CA SER A 256 29.00 11.93 -12.87
C SER A 256 28.38 13.28 -13.29
N GLU A 257 28.93 13.91 -14.33
CA GLU A 257 28.27 14.99 -15.07
C GLU A 257 27.72 14.46 -16.40
N PHE A 258 26.65 15.05 -16.93
CA PHE A 258 26.00 14.62 -18.17
C PHE A 258 25.81 15.79 -19.13
N TYR A 259 25.86 15.53 -20.42
CA TYR A 259 25.80 16.55 -21.47
C TYR A 259 24.43 16.54 -22.14
N VAL A 260 23.57 17.50 -21.78
CA VAL A 260 22.23 17.67 -22.36
C VAL A 260 22.27 18.86 -23.32
N GLY A 261 22.28 18.58 -24.62
CA GLY A 261 22.54 19.61 -25.63
C GLY A 261 23.96 20.13 -25.51
N ALA A 262 24.12 21.44 -25.28
CA ALA A 262 25.42 22.09 -25.11
C ALA A 262 25.83 22.26 -23.63
N GLU A 263 24.97 21.88 -22.69
CA GLU A 263 25.18 22.13 -21.26
C GLU A 263 25.63 20.87 -20.52
N ALA A 264 26.63 21.03 -19.67
CA ALA A 264 27.03 20.02 -18.70
C ALA A 264 26.19 20.19 -17.43
N VAL A 265 25.52 19.14 -17.00
CA VAL A 265 24.61 19.17 -15.85
C VAL A 265 24.97 18.12 -14.81
N ARG A 266 24.79 18.49 -13.54
CA ARG A 266 24.93 17.60 -12.38
C ARG A 266 23.55 17.16 -11.94
N LEU A 267 23.38 15.85 -11.74
CA LEU A 267 22.12 15.29 -11.31
C LEU A 267 21.86 15.58 -9.83
N ASN A 268 20.63 15.94 -9.47
CA ASN A 268 20.20 16.05 -8.08
C ASN A 268 20.23 14.69 -7.37
N PHE A 269 19.81 13.65 -8.09
CA PHE A 269 19.84 12.25 -7.68
C PHE A 269 19.78 11.36 -8.93
N ALA A 270 20.00 10.06 -8.77
CA ALA A 270 19.76 9.06 -9.81
C ALA A 270 18.62 8.13 -9.40
N MET A 271 17.89 7.57 -10.35
CA MET A 271 16.77 6.69 -10.09
C MET A 271 16.95 5.38 -10.84
N LEU A 272 16.87 4.26 -10.13
CA LEU A 272 16.82 2.94 -10.75
C LEU A 272 15.34 2.58 -10.99
N PHE A 273 14.97 2.41 -12.25
CA PHE A 273 13.67 1.87 -12.64
C PHE A 273 13.80 0.42 -13.09
N THR A 274 13.02 -0.47 -12.47
CA THR A 274 13.00 -1.89 -12.83
C THR A 274 11.57 -2.40 -12.95
N ASN A 275 11.39 -3.55 -13.60
CA ASN A 275 10.12 -4.28 -13.58
C ASN A 275 9.67 -4.65 -12.15
N LEU A 276 10.60 -4.75 -11.19
CA LEU A 276 10.30 -4.96 -9.77
C LEU A 276 9.71 -3.71 -9.09
N GLY A 277 9.63 -2.57 -9.79
CA GLY A 277 8.80 -1.44 -9.38
C GLY A 277 7.30 -1.74 -9.43
N PHE A 278 6.90 -2.82 -10.12
CA PHE A 278 5.51 -3.28 -10.21
C PHE A 278 5.26 -4.40 -9.21
N ASP A 279 4.24 -4.24 -8.35
CA ASP A 279 3.90 -5.18 -7.29
C ASP A 279 3.69 -6.63 -7.78
N ALA A 280 3.09 -6.79 -8.96
CA ALA A 280 2.86 -8.11 -9.55
C ALA A 280 4.16 -8.86 -9.88
N GLU A 281 5.19 -8.16 -10.38
CA GLU A 281 6.48 -8.78 -10.68
C GLU A 281 7.38 -8.87 -9.45
N TYR A 282 7.30 -7.91 -8.53
CA TYR A 282 8.01 -7.96 -7.25
C TYR A 282 7.63 -9.21 -6.44
N LYS A 283 6.35 -9.57 -6.42
CA LYS A 283 5.83 -10.79 -5.76
C LYS A 283 6.36 -12.10 -6.35
N LEU A 284 7.00 -12.06 -7.51
CA LEU A 284 7.65 -13.21 -8.11
C LEU A 284 9.05 -13.46 -7.55
N LEU A 285 9.62 -12.58 -6.72
CA LEU A 285 10.92 -12.83 -6.09
C LEU A 285 10.86 -13.97 -5.08
N ALA A 286 11.95 -14.74 -4.96
CA ALA A 286 12.11 -15.66 -3.84
C ALA A 286 12.31 -14.88 -2.52
N SER A 287 12.10 -15.53 -1.38
CA SER A 287 12.32 -14.91 -0.05
C SER A 287 13.71 -14.27 0.07
N ASP A 288 14.73 -15.02 -0.34
CA ASP A 288 16.12 -14.62 -0.18
C ASP A 288 16.48 -13.47 -1.13
N ASP A 289 15.84 -13.43 -2.32
CA ASP A 289 15.97 -12.34 -3.28
C ASP A 289 15.30 -11.05 -2.78
N VAL A 290 14.17 -11.16 -2.06
CA VAL A 290 13.49 -10.02 -1.41
C VAL A 290 14.40 -9.39 -0.36
N GLU A 291 15.04 -10.19 0.48
CA GLU A 291 15.98 -9.69 1.50
C GLU A 291 17.18 -8.99 0.85
N GLN A 292 17.77 -9.59 -0.18
CA GLN A 292 18.86 -8.99 -0.96
C GLN A 292 18.43 -7.69 -1.64
N TRP A 293 17.24 -7.64 -2.23
CA TRP A 293 16.67 -6.43 -2.80
C TRP A 293 16.63 -5.30 -1.77
N HIS A 294 16.10 -5.58 -0.58
CA HIS A 294 16.04 -4.60 0.51
C HIS A 294 17.43 -4.14 0.96
N ALA A 295 18.40 -5.05 1.04
CA ALA A 295 19.79 -4.70 1.35
C ALA A 295 20.37 -3.73 0.31
N PHE A 296 20.21 -4.01 -0.98
CA PHE A 296 20.68 -3.12 -2.05
C PHE A 296 19.98 -1.76 -2.02
N VAL A 297 18.66 -1.74 -1.85
CA VAL A 297 17.86 -0.51 -1.76
C VAL A 297 18.32 0.36 -0.57
N ASN A 298 18.63 -0.24 0.58
CA ASN A 298 19.11 0.47 1.75
C ASN A 298 20.53 1.03 1.54
N LEU A 299 21.41 0.28 0.89
CA LEU A 299 22.76 0.76 0.57
C LEU A 299 22.70 1.93 -0.42
N ALA A 300 21.97 1.76 -1.53
CA ALA A 300 21.89 2.75 -2.60
C ALA A 300 21.23 4.07 -2.15
N HIS A 301 20.36 4.01 -1.14
CA HIS A 301 19.79 5.20 -0.51
C HIS A 301 20.86 6.19 -0.02
N HIS A 302 21.97 5.70 0.53
CA HIS A 302 23.07 6.54 1.01
C HIS A 302 23.83 7.26 -0.11
N SER A 303 23.66 6.80 -1.35
CA SER A 303 24.26 7.37 -2.55
C SER A 303 23.26 8.15 -3.40
N ARG A 304 22.17 8.68 -2.83
CA ARG A 304 21.13 9.42 -3.57
C ARG A 304 20.53 8.63 -4.75
N VAL A 305 20.42 7.31 -4.61
CA VAL A 305 19.68 6.49 -5.56
C VAL A 305 18.24 6.31 -5.09
N ALA A 306 17.31 6.76 -5.92
CA ALA A 306 15.89 6.53 -5.77
C ALA A 306 15.46 5.29 -6.56
N ARG A 307 14.23 4.85 -6.34
CA ARG A 307 13.53 3.86 -7.16
C ARG A 307 12.13 4.34 -7.50
N LEU A 308 11.64 3.95 -8.67
CA LEU A 308 10.25 4.20 -9.06
C LEU A 308 9.39 3.00 -8.70
N GLU A 309 8.43 3.21 -7.81
CA GLU A 309 7.35 2.24 -7.55
C GLU A 309 6.12 2.60 -8.36
N VAL A 310 5.48 1.59 -8.94
CA VAL A 310 4.29 1.73 -9.78
C VAL A 310 3.15 0.91 -9.20
N LYS A 311 2.02 1.56 -8.97
CA LYS A 311 0.74 0.90 -8.68
C LYS A 311 -0.12 0.89 -9.93
N GLY A 312 -0.70 -0.26 -10.22
CA GLY A 312 -1.49 -0.52 -11.40
C GLY A 312 -0.96 -1.74 -12.15
N THR A 313 -1.24 -1.81 -13.44
CA THR A 313 -0.79 -2.88 -14.34
C THR A 313 0.13 -2.31 -15.41
N LYS A 314 0.81 -3.18 -16.15
CA LYS A 314 1.58 -2.82 -17.35
C LYS A 314 0.77 -1.96 -18.33
N ALA A 315 -0.54 -2.22 -18.46
CA ALA A 315 -1.43 -1.48 -19.36
C ALA A 315 -2.05 -0.22 -18.74
N ARG A 316 -2.04 -0.09 -17.40
CA ARG A 316 -2.73 0.99 -16.70
C ARG A 316 -1.92 1.49 -15.50
N LEU A 317 -1.40 2.70 -15.62
CA LEU A 317 -0.77 3.43 -14.53
C LEU A 317 -1.81 4.12 -13.64
N GLU A 318 -1.93 3.66 -12.39
CA GLU A 318 -2.78 4.32 -11.39
C GLU A 318 -1.98 5.34 -10.58
N GLN A 319 -0.78 4.94 -10.14
CA GLN A 319 0.10 5.78 -9.36
C GLN A 319 1.56 5.42 -9.63
N TRP A 320 2.43 6.42 -9.63
CA TRP A 320 3.87 6.22 -9.48
C TRP A 320 4.38 6.98 -8.26
N THR A 321 5.42 6.44 -7.63
CA THR A 321 6.05 7.01 -6.43
C THR A 321 7.56 6.94 -6.58
N ILE A 322 8.26 8.04 -6.35
CA ILE A 322 9.72 8.05 -6.24
C ILE A 322 10.09 7.84 -4.77
N MET A 323 10.82 6.76 -4.52
CA MET A 323 11.16 6.28 -3.18
C MET A 323 12.68 6.29 -2.96
N PHE A 324 13.12 6.76 -1.80
CA PHE A 324 14.48 6.62 -1.30
C PHE A 324 14.47 5.62 -0.14
N SER A 325 14.88 4.38 -0.40
CA SER A 325 14.62 3.25 0.49
C SER A 325 13.12 3.12 0.85
N SER A 326 12.76 3.37 2.10
CA SER A 326 11.39 3.39 2.64
C SER A 326 10.77 4.78 2.69
N ASN A 327 11.53 5.83 2.38
CA ASN A 327 11.07 7.22 2.42
C ASN A 327 10.57 7.65 1.05
N ALA A 328 9.28 7.92 0.95
CA ALA A 328 8.73 8.45 -0.26
C ALA A 328 9.07 9.94 -0.44
N TYR A 329 9.58 10.28 -1.61
CA TYR A 329 9.93 11.64 -1.98
C TYR A 329 8.76 12.34 -2.67
N PHE A 330 8.21 11.73 -3.73
CA PHE A 330 7.18 12.37 -4.53
C PHE A 330 6.19 11.34 -5.07
N TYR A 331 4.92 11.75 -5.17
CA TYR A 331 3.83 10.92 -5.63
C TYR A 331 3.08 11.57 -6.78
N ARG A 332 2.58 10.71 -7.65
CA ARG A 332 1.55 11.00 -8.64
C ARG A 332 0.47 9.96 -8.52
N LYS A 333 -0.79 10.37 -8.34
CA LYS A 333 -1.94 9.46 -8.28
C LYS A 333 -3.07 9.96 -9.16
N ALA A 334 -3.55 9.12 -10.06
CA ALA A 334 -4.79 9.36 -10.78
C ALA A 334 -5.97 8.92 -9.92
N GLU A 335 -6.95 9.80 -9.75
CA GLU A 335 -8.18 9.50 -9.05
C GLU A 335 -9.11 8.70 -9.97
N PHE A 336 -9.48 7.49 -9.55
CA PHE A 336 -10.19 6.52 -10.40
C PHE A 336 -11.52 7.06 -10.97
N ARG A 337 -12.24 7.88 -10.19
CA ARG A 337 -13.57 8.36 -10.55
C ARG A 337 -13.55 9.57 -11.48
N THR A 338 -12.60 10.46 -11.29
CA THR A 338 -12.55 11.77 -11.96
C THR A 338 -11.51 11.80 -13.07
N GLY A 339 -10.52 10.89 -13.05
CA GLY A 339 -9.32 10.97 -13.89
C GLY A 339 -8.36 12.08 -13.47
N GLU A 340 -8.69 12.86 -12.43
CA GLU A 340 -7.85 13.95 -11.93
C GLU A 340 -6.53 13.39 -11.40
N VAL A 341 -5.42 14.02 -11.80
CA VAL A 341 -4.08 13.63 -11.35
C VAL A 341 -3.65 14.54 -10.23
N LYS A 342 -3.35 13.96 -9.06
CA LYS A 342 -2.87 14.68 -7.88
C LYS A 342 -1.40 14.38 -7.66
N TYR A 343 -0.66 15.42 -7.31
CA TYR A 343 0.77 15.37 -7.01
C TYR A 343 0.98 15.86 -5.57
N TRP A 344 1.88 15.21 -4.84
CA TRP A 344 2.27 15.70 -3.52
C TRP A 344 3.66 15.20 -3.10
N ARG A 345 4.35 16.03 -2.32
CA ARG A 345 5.65 15.75 -1.68
C ARG A 345 5.43 15.59 -0.18
N PRO A 346 5.28 14.36 0.35
CA PRO A 346 4.99 14.19 1.78
C PRO A 346 6.20 14.45 2.67
N ASN A 347 7.41 14.35 2.13
CA ASN A 347 8.63 14.62 2.88
C ASN A 347 9.51 15.62 2.12
N THR A 348 9.45 16.89 2.53
CA THR A 348 10.28 17.96 1.97
C THR A 348 11.77 17.71 2.18
N ASN A 349 12.14 16.96 3.22
CA ASN A 349 13.53 16.68 3.58
C ASN A 349 14.10 15.38 2.99
N ALA A 350 13.34 14.64 2.17
CA ALA A 350 13.79 13.34 1.65
C ALA A 350 15.14 13.42 0.92
N LEU A 351 15.36 14.44 0.09
CA LEU A 351 16.64 14.67 -0.60
C LEU A 351 17.74 15.18 0.35
N ARG A 352 17.40 16.10 1.27
CA ARG A 352 18.38 16.73 2.18
C ARG A 352 18.95 15.73 3.19
N LYS A 353 18.15 14.76 3.66
CA LYS A 353 18.58 13.73 4.62
C LYS A 353 19.61 12.75 4.05
N ILE A 354 19.84 12.75 2.74
CA ILE A 354 20.77 11.84 2.06
C ILE A 354 22.22 12.36 2.11
N GLN A 355 22.42 13.66 2.33
CA GLN A 355 23.75 14.21 2.59
C GLN A 355 24.22 13.84 4.02
N ARG A 356 24.53 12.57 4.24
CA ARG A 356 25.28 12.14 5.41
C ARG A 356 26.75 12.09 5.03
N VAL A 357 27.49 13.15 5.32
CA VAL A 357 28.95 13.06 5.39
C VAL A 357 29.24 12.28 6.67
N GLY A 358 29.70 11.04 6.53
CA GLY A 358 30.18 10.28 7.68
C GLY A 358 31.47 10.91 8.18
N ASN A 359 31.44 11.49 9.38
CA ASN A 359 32.65 11.62 10.19
C ASN A 359 32.87 10.23 10.80
N PHE A 360 33.69 9.41 10.12
CA PHE A 360 34.21 8.17 10.69
C PHE A 360 35.56 8.43 11.31
#